data_AF-A0A2M8EUK2-F1
#
_entry.id   AF-A0A2M8EUK2-F1
#
_cell.length_a   1.000
_cell.length_b   1.000
_cell.length_c   1.000
_cell.angle_alpha   90.00
_cell.angle_beta   90.00
_cell.angle_gamma   90.00
#
_symmetry.space_group_name_H-M   'P 1'
#
loop_
_entity.id
_entity.type
_entity.pdbx_description
1 polymer ?
#
loop_
_entity_poly.entity_id
_entity_poly.type
_entity_poly.pdbx_seq_one_letter_code
_entity_poly.pdbx_strand_id
1 'polypeptide(L)'
;MTFPKYKYLLTFRYAEMICDLGIIFSRKFYLSDLPVRRTVEQFTQALRSGKQNIIEGVSEIVSLKSQIKLLGVATASFEEAIADLEDFLRQRSLKIWPKTDPQVADFRGIGYRFSNLNNLSDLDNLEEATNFLLTLLHIETFLLFKQVKSAENKFLSEGGYTENLFKKRLNFRQKQDY
;
A
#
# COMPACT_ATOMS: atom_id res chain seq x y z
N MET A 1 6.53 7.65 -24.29
CA MET A 1 5.52 6.65 -23.90
C MET A 1 4.97 7.07 -22.54
N THR A 2 3.69 7.39 -22.41
CA THR A 2 3.08 7.80 -21.13
C THR A 2 2.79 6.58 -20.28
N PHE A 3 3.31 6.52 -19.06
CA PHE A 3 3.02 5.43 -18.13
C PHE A 3 1.55 5.40 -17.71
N PRO A 4 1.02 4.23 -17.29
CA PRO A 4 -0.28 4.13 -16.64
C PRO A 4 -0.41 5.08 -15.44
N LYS A 5 -1.61 5.62 -15.20
CA LYS A 5 -1.86 6.65 -14.18
C LYS A 5 -1.36 6.27 -12.78
N TYR A 6 -1.51 5.01 -12.38
CA TYR A 6 -1.09 4.54 -11.06
C TYR A 6 0.41 4.67 -10.83
N LYS A 7 1.26 4.63 -11.87
CA LYS A 7 2.73 4.72 -11.73
C LYS A 7 3.20 6.08 -11.21
N TYR A 8 2.37 7.10 -11.28
CA TYR A 8 2.67 8.44 -10.74
C TYR A 8 2.24 8.59 -9.27
N LEU A 9 1.53 7.62 -8.70
CA LEU A 9 1.07 7.69 -7.31
C LEU A 9 2.18 7.32 -6.35
N LEU A 10 2.27 8.08 -5.26
CA LEU A 10 3.20 7.78 -4.18
C LEU A 10 2.89 6.43 -3.52
N THR A 11 1.61 6.13 -3.28
CA THR A 11 1.13 4.84 -2.73
C THR A 11 1.56 3.66 -3.60
N PHE A 12 1.42 3.77 -4.93
CA PHE A 12 1.90 2.71 -5.82
C PHE A 12 3.42 2.53 -5.73
N ARG A 13 4.20 3.62 -5.75
CA ARG A 13 5.67 3.54 -5.71
C ARG A 13 6.17 2.94 -4.39
N TYR A 14 5.53 3.29 -3.28
CA TYR A 14 5.83 2.71 -1.97
C TYR A 14 5.42 1.24 -1.92
N ALA A 15 4.20 0.89 -2.33
CA ALA A 15 3.74 -0.49 -2.38
C ALA A 15 4.63 -1.38 -3.27
N GLU A 16 5.08 -0.88 -4.43
CA GLU A 16 5.99 -1.58 -5.34
C GLU A 16 7.31 -1.89 -4.65
N MET A 17 7.94 -0.88 -4.06
CA MET A 17 9.12 -1.08 -3.25
C MET A 17 8.86 -2.08 -2.12
N ILE A 18 7.82 -1.91 -1.31
CA ILE A 18 7.57 -2.75 -0.13
C ILE A 18 7.43 -4.21 -0.55
N CYS A 19 6.77 -4.49 -1.69
CA CYS A 19 6.72 -5.85 -2.25
C CYS A 19 8.13 -6.41 -2.51
N ASP A 20 8.97 -5.66 -3.22
CA ASP A 20 10.31 -6.11 -3.61
C ASP A 20 11.19 -6.30 -2.37
N LEU A 21 11.12 -5.36 -1.43
CA LEU A 21 11.80 -5.42 -0.15
C LEU A 21 11.34 -6.60 0.71
N GLY A 22 10.03 -6.83 0.76
CA GLY A 22 9.43 -7.96 1.47
C GLY A 22 9.91 -9.31 0.94
N ILE A 23 10.06 -9.45 -0.39
CA ILE A 23 10.62 -10.68 -0.99
C ILE A 23 12.09 -10.88 -0.57
N ILE A 24 12.90 -9.81 -0.60
CA ILE A 24 14.31 -9.88 -0.18
C ILE A 24 14.40 -10.25 1.31
N PHE A 25 13.62 -9.57 2.16
CA PHE A 25 13.53 -9.84 3.59
C PHE A 25 13.09 -11.29 3.85
N SER A 26 12.04 -11.76 3.18
CA SER A 26 11.55 -13.14 3.30
C SER A 26 12.63 -14.16 2.98
N ARG A 27 13.38 -13.95 1.90
CA ARG A 27 14.48 -14.84 1.49
C ARG A 27 15.62 -14.86 2.49
N LYS A 28 15.99 -13.71 3.04
CA LYS A 28 17.15 -13.55 3.93
C LYS A 28 16.86 -14.04 5.35
N PHE A 29 15.67 -13.76 5.88
CA PHE A 29 15.40 -13.84 7.32
C PHE A 29 14.20 -14.72 7.72
N TYR A 30 13.35 -15.09 6.76
CA TYR A 30 12.04 -15.72 7.04
C TYR A 30 11.97 -17.16 6.52
N LEU A 31 12.74 -17.49 5.49
CA LEU A 31 12.86 -18.84 4.92
C LEU A 31 13.86 -19.75 5.66
N SER A 32 14.40 -19.34 6.81
CA SER A 32 15.41 -20.12 7.54
C SER A 32 14.87 -21.40 8.18
N ASP A 33 13.54 -21.63 8.22
CA ASP A 33 12.94 -22.81 8.86
C ASP A 33 11.65 -23.29 8.16
N LEU A 34 11.54 -24.62 7.93
CA LEU A 34 10.45 -25.26 7.17
C LEU A 34 9.03 -25.01 7.73
N PRO A 35 8.79 -24.92 9.06
CA PRO A 35 7.47 -24.62 9.63
C PRO A 35 6.94 -23.21 9.30
N VAL A 36 7.81 -22.29 8.87
CA VAL A 36 7.49 -20.86 8.68
C VAL A 36 7.10 -20.55 7.22
N ARG A 37 7.22 -21.52 6.31
CA ARG A 37 6.94 -21.32 4.87
C ARG A 37 5.52 -20.80 4.61
N ARG A 38 4.52 -21.30 5.33
CA ARG A 38 3.13 -20.84 5.19
C ARG A 38 2.98 -19.37 5.60
N THR A 39 3.63 -18.97 6.68
CA THR A 39 3.63 -17.57 7.14
C THR A 39 4.32 -16.67 6.11
N VAL A 40 5.43 -17.11 5.51
CA VAL A 40 6.08 -16.38 4.40
C VAL A 40 5.14 -16.20 3.21
N GLU A 41 4.46 -17.26 2.81
CA GLU A 41 3.51 -17.23 1.69
C GLU A 41 2.35 -16.27 1.98
N GLN A 42 1.81 -16.27 3.21
CA GLN A 42 0.76 -15.34 3.64
C GLN A 42 1.24 -13.89 3.64
N PHE A 43 2.40 -13.61 4.27
CA PHE A 43 3.00 -12.29 4.33
C PHE A 43 3.26 -11.71 2.93
N THR A 44 3.97 -12.46 2.08
CA THR A 44 4.28 -12.01 0.71
C THR A 44 3.03 -11.84 -0.16
N GLN A 45 2.02 -12.67 0.05
CA GLN A 45 0.73 -12.54 -0.63
C GLN A 45 -0.07 -11.32 -0.14
N ALA A 46 0.00 -10.96 1.14
CA ALA A 46 -0.60 -9.75 1.69
C ALA A 46 0.02 -8.49 1.05
N LEU A 47 1.36 -8.42 0.98
CA LEU A 47 2.06 -7.33 0.28
C LEU A 47 1.64 -7.23 -1.19
N ARG A 48 1.60 -8.37 -1.90
CA ARG A 48 1.17 -8.41 -3.31
C ARG A 48 -0.28 -7.96 -3.46
N SER A 49 -1.18 -8.44 -2.60
CA SER A 49 -2.59 -8.06 -2.58
C SER A 49 -2.76 -6.56 -2.40
N GLY A 50 -2.05 -5.96 -1.44
CA GLY A 50 -2.07 -4.52 -1.20
C GLY A 50 -1.74 -3.73 -2.47
N LYS A 51 -0.61 -4.06 -3.12
CA LYS A 51 -0.20 -3.42 -4.38
C LYS A 51 -1.21 -3.61 -5.51
N GLN A 52 -1.74 -4.82 -5.71
CA GLN A 52 -2.70 -5.09 -6.80
C GLN A 52 -4.01 -4.31 -6.61
N ASN A 53 -4.52 -4.24 -5.38
CA ASN A 53 -5.72 -3.46 -5.09
C ASN A 53 -5.54 -1.95 -5.34
N ILE A 54 -4.33 -1.40 -5.16
CA ILE A 54 -4.02 -0.02 -5.58
C ILE A 54 -4.12 0.12 -7.11
N ILE A 55 -3.51 -0.81 -7.85
CA ILE A 55 -3.54 -0.80 -9.32
C ILE A 55 -4.98 -0.89 -9.81
N GLU A 56 -5.76 -1.84 -9.30
CA GLU A 56 -7.16 -2.05 -9.68
C GLU A 56 -8.02 -0.84 -9.32
N GLY A 57 -7.91 -0.35 -8.07
CA GLY A 57 -8.70 0.79 -7.59
C GLY A 57 -8.44 2.08 -8.36
N VAL A 58 -7.19 2.33 -8.76
CA VAL A 58 -6.82 3.54 -9.50
C VAL A 58 -7.09 3.41 -11.00
N SER A 59 -7.04 2.19 -11.53
CA SER A 59 -7.38 1.91 -12.94
C SER A 59 -8.88 1.89 -13.17
N GLU A 60 -9.70 1.80 -12.12
CA GLU A 60 -11.15 1.91 -12.17
C GLU A 60 -11.58 3.35 -12.47
N ILE A 61 -11.98 3.60 -13.72
CA ILE A 61 -12.40 4.93 -14.20
C ILE A 61 -13.90 5.16 -13.91
N VAL A 62 -14.68 4.09 -13.74
CA VAL A 62 -16.14 4.16 -13.73
C VAL A 62 -16.67 4.41 -12.32
N SER A 63 -16.06 3.89 -11.27
CA SER A 63 -16.68 3.92 -9.94
C SER A 63 -15.71 4.35 -8.83
N LEU A 64 -15.85 5.61 -8.40
CA LEU A 64 -15.18 6.10 -7.18
C LEU A 64 -15.52 5.24 -5.95
N LYS A 65 -16.74 4.69 -5.88
CA LYS A 65 -17.13 3.75 -4.81
C LYS A 65 -16.29 2.47 -4.86
N SER A 66 -16.06 1.92 -6.05
CA SER A 66 -15.22 0.74 -6.24
C SER A 66 -13.75 1.07 -5.91
N GLN A 67 -13.26 2.22 -6.37
CA GLN A 67 -11.93 2.73 -6.02
C GLN A 67 -11.74 2.83 -4.48
N ILE A 68 -12.67 3.47 -3.76
CA ILE A 68 -12.63 3.58 -2.29
C ILE A 68 -12.59 2.19 -1.65
N LYS A 69 -13.42 1.27 -2.12
CA LYS A 69 -13.44 -0.12 -1.61
C LYS A 69 -12.09 -0.81 -1.82
N LEU A 70 -11.54 -0.77 -3.03
CA LEU A 70 -10.27 -1.43 -3.38
C LEU A 70 -9.10 -0.82 -2.60
N LEU A 71 -9.04 0.50 -2.44
CA LEU A 71 -8.04 1.14 -1.59
C LEU A 71 -8.19 0.76 -0.10
N GLY A 72 -9.43 0.54 0.37
CA GLY A 72 -9.70 -0.01 1.69
C GLY A 72 -9.19 -1.45 1.85
N VAL A 73 -9.39 -2.29 0.84
CA VAL A 73 -8.83 -3.66 0.81
C VAL A 73 -7.31 -3.62 0.78
N ALA A 74 -6.70 -2.70 0.01
CA ALA A 74 -5.26 -2.51 0.00
C ALA A 74 -4.71 -2.16 1.39
N THR A 75 -5.40 -1.27 2.10
CA THR A 75 -5.06 -0.89 3.48
C THR A 75 -5.10 -2.11 4.40
N ALA A 76 -6.18 -2.90 4.34
CA ALA A 76 -6.31 -4.11 5.16
C ALA A 76 -5.19 -5.13 4.87
N SER A 77 -4.82 -5.34 3.61
CA SER A 77 -3.71 -6.24 3.25
C SER A 77 -2.36 -5.77 3.80
N PHE A 78 -2.10 -4.47 3.89
CA PHE A 78 -0.87 -3.98 4.51
C PHE A 78 -0.92 -4.03 6.04
N GLU A 79 -2.09 -3.85 6.67
CA GLU A 79 -2.26 -4.07 8.11
C GLU A 79 -2.05 -5.55 8.49
N GLU A 80 -2.46 -6.50 7.64
CA GLU A 80 -2.12 -7.93 7.81
C GLU A 80 -0.60 -8.14 7.80
N ALA A 81 0.11 -7.52 6.85
CA ALA A 81 1.57 -7.60 6.79
C ALA A 81 2.28 -6.93 7.98
N ILE A 82 1.72 -5.85 8.52
CA ILE A 82 2.19 -5.21 9.76
C ILE A 82 2.07 -6.20 10.92
N ALA A 83 0.90 -6.80 11.11
CA ALA A 83 0.66 -7.76 12.17
C ALA A 83 1.62 -8.97 12.08
N ASP A 84 1.87 -9.48 10.88
CA ASP A 84 2.83 -10.57 10.65
C ASP A 84 4.26 -10.19 11.12
N LEU A 85 4.71 -8.95 10.85
CA LEU A 85 6.05 -8.49 11.29
C LEU A 85 6.12 -8.20 12.79
N GLU A 86 5.06 -7.66 13.38
CA GLU A 86 4.96 -7.47 14.84
C GLU A 86 5.03 -8.82 15.57
N ASP A 87 4.29 -9.82 15.06
CA ASP A 87 4.34 -11.19 15.55
C ASP A 87 5.72 -11.80 15.37
N PHE A 88 6.36 -11.59 14.23
CA PHE A 88 7.72 -12.04 13.96
C PHE A 88 8.74 -11.48 14.97
N LEU A 89 8.68 -10.17 15.28
CA LEU A 89 9.54 -9.55 16.28
C LEU A 89 9.25 -10.10 17.68
N ARG A 90 7.97 -10.15 18.06
CA ARG A 90 7.52 -10.58 19.39
C ARG A 90 7.88 -12.04 19.69
N GLN A 91 7.65 -12.95 18.74
CA GLN A 91 7.99 -14.37 18.88
C GLN A 91 9.50 -14.62 18.97
N ARG A 92 10.33 -13.66 18.54
CA ARG A 92 11.80 -13.73 18.58
C ARG A 92 12.42 -12.88 19.69
N SER A 93 11.61 -12.28 20.56
CA SER A 93 12.07 -11.37 21.62
C SER A 93 12.90 -10.18 21.09
N LEU A 94 12.60 -9.73 19.87
CA LEU A 94 13.17 -8.53 19.26
C LEU A 94 12.29 -7.32 19.55
N LYS A 95 12.89 -6.13 19.54
CA LYS A 95 12.17 -4.89 19.84
C LYS A 95 11.41 -4.38 18.63
N ILE A 96 10.18 -3.91 18.89
CA ILE A 96 9.42 -3.05 17.98
C ILE A 96 9.80 -1.60 18.32
N TRP A 97 10.32 -0.86 17.33
CA TRP A 97 10.76 0.51 17.54
C TRP A 97 9.59 1.49 17.51
N PRO A 98 9.41 2.35 18.52
CA PRO A 98 8.33 3.31 18.54
C PRO A 98 8.55 4.40 17.48
N LYS A 99 7.47 5.10 17.12
CA LYS A 99 7.51 6.24 16.18
C LYS A 99 8.52 7.34 16.54
N THR A 100 8.89 7.46 17.81
CA THR A 100 9.83 8.44 18.37
C THR A 100 11.28 7.99 18.31
N ASP A 101 11.55 6.75 17.90
CA ASP A 101 12.91 6.24 17.79
C ASP A 101 13.69 7.03 16.72
N PRO A 102 14.93 7.49 17.00
CA PRO A 102 15.76 8.18 16.03
C PRO A 102 15.96 7.39 14.71
N GLN A 103 16.10 6.06 14.79
CA GLN A 103 16.29 5.21 13.61
C GLN A 103 15.04 5.20 12.72
N VAL A 104 13.84 5.25 13.34
CA VAL A 104 12.58 5.38 12.59
C VAL A 104 12.49 6.73 11.87
N ALA A 105 13.06 7.81 12.44
CA ALA A 105 13.13 9.10 11.77
C ALA A 105 14.04 9.05 10.54
N ASP A 106 15.20 8.40 10.65
CA ASP A 106 16.13 8.20 9.53
C ASP A 106 15.50 7.38 8.41
N PHE A 107 14.80 6.30 8.75
CA PHE A 107 14.07 5.45 7.81
C PHE A 107 12.99 6.21 7.04
N ARG A 108 12.24 7.09 7.72
CA ARG A 108 11.29 7.99 7.05
C ARG A 108 11.97 8.92 6.05
N GLY A 109 13.15 9.44 6.41
CA GLY A 109 13.96 10.27 5.52
C GLY A 109 14.49 9.52 4.29
N ILE A 110 14.80 8.23 4.43
CA ILE A 110 15.18 7.36 3.31
C ILE A 110 13.98 7.11 2.40
N GLY A 111 12.84 6.72 3.00
CA GLY A 111 11.60 6.52 2.25
C GLY A 111 11.18 7.77 1.47
N TYR A 112 11.39 8.98 1.99
CA TYR A 112 11.01 10.17 1.22
C TYR A 112 11.86 10.41 -0.05
N ARG A 113 13.08 9.86 -0.13
CA ARG A 113 14.10 10.19 -1.15
C ARG A 113 14.15 9.25 -2.36
N PHE A 114 13.16 8.38 -2.56
CA PHE A 114 13.18 7.28 -3.57
C PHE A 114 13.75 7.60 -4.96
N SER A 115 14.92 7.04 -5.26
CA SER A 115 15.39 6.77 -6.64
C SER A 115 15.91 5.35 -6.88
N ASN A 116 16.38 4.60 -5.87
CA ASN A 116 16.69 3.16 -5.95
C ASN A 116 16.94 2.61 -4.52
N LEU A 117 16.12 1.66 -4.04
CA LEU A 117 16.42 0.93 -2.80
C LEU A 117 17.05 -0.43 -3.10
N ASN A 118 18.27 -0.40 -3.62
CA ASN A 118 19.10 -1.60 -3.68
C ASN A 118 19.67 -2.00 -2.31
N ASN A 119 19.46 -1.20 -1.25
CA ASN A 119 20.22 -1.30 0.00
C ASN A 119 19.59 -2.14 1.11
N LEU A 120 18.56 -2.96 0.83
CA LEU A 120 18.19 -4.01 1.80
C LEU A 120 19.30 -5.05 1.98
N SER A 121 20.20 -5.17 0.99
CA SER A 121 21.42 -5.98 1.11
C SER A 121 22.26 -5.61 2.33
N ASP A 122 22.25 -4.34 2.71
CA ASP A 122 23.12 -3.78 3.74
C ASP A 122 22.53 -3.91 5.15
N LEU A 123 21.24 -4.23 5.25
CA LEU A 123 20.59 -4.54 6.53
C LEU A 123 20.82 -6.02 6.86
N ASP A 124 21.97 -6.33 7.45
CA ASP A 124 22.30 -7.66 7.97
C ASP A 124 21.66 -7.96 9.32
N ASN A 125 21.29 -6.91 10.06
CA ASN A 125 20.62 -7.05 11.34
C ASN A 125 19.12 -7.34 11.16
N LEU A 126 18.67 -8.46 11.73
CA LEU A 126 17.28 -8.92 11.66
C LEU A 126 16.28 -7.90 12.23
N GLU A 127 16.54 -7.39 13.44
CA GLU A 127 15.66 -6.44 14.12
C GLU A 127 15.56 -5.13 13.33
N GLU A 128 16.69 -4.63 12.85
CA GLU A 128 16.75 -3.41 12.03
C GLU A 128 16.01 -3.59 10.70
N ALA A 129 16.23 -4.69 9.99
CA ALA A 129 15.57 -4.98 8.72
C ALA A 129 14.05 -5.11 8.90
N THR A 130 13.59 -5.78 9.97
CA THR A 130 12.15 -5.90 10.26
C THR A 130 11.54 -4.54 10.62
N ASN A 131 12.18 -3.75 11.48
CA ASN A 131 11.68 -2.42 11.86
C ASN A 131 11.70 -1.42 10.70
N PHE A 132 12.65 -1.56 9.77
CA PHE A 132 12.66 -0.79 8.52
C PHE A 132 11.42 -1.08 7.68
N LEU A 133 11.14 -2.36 7.42
CA LEU A 133 9.99 -2.76 6.62
C LEU A 133 8.67 -2.38 7.30
N LEU A 134 8.58 -2.56 8.62
CA LEU A 134 7.44 -2.12 9.44
C LEU A 134 7.22 -0.60 9.34
N THR A 135 8.29 0.19 9.39
CA THR A 135 8.22 1.65 9.21
C THR A 135 7.67 2.02 7.84
N LEU A 136 8.12 1.35 6.78
CA LEU A 136 7.63 1.59 5.41
C LEU A 136 6.15 1.22 5.27
N LEU A 137 5.71 0.11 5.87
CA LEU A 137 4.30 -0.29 5.88
C LEU A 137 3.41 0.74 6.59
N HIS A 138 3.84 1.28 7.74
CA HIS A 138 3.09 2.35 8.41
C HIS A 138 3.02 3.64 7.59
N ILE A 139 4.06 3.96 6.82
CA ILE A 139 4.01 5.08 5.86
C ILE A 139 2.98 4.78 4.77
N GLU A 140 3.00 3.57 4.20
CA GLU A 140 2.07 3.18 3.15
C GLU A 140 0.61 3.21 3.61
N THR A 141 0.29 2.65 4.79
CA THR A 141 -1.09 2.70 5.32
C THR A 141 -1.55 4.12 5.60
N PHE A 142 -0.65 5.00 6.06
CA PHE A 142 -0.94 6.43 6.18
C PHE A 142 -1.21 7.11 4.83
N LEU A 143 -0.40 6.82 3.81
CA LEU A 143 -0.59 7.37 2.46
C LEU A 143 -1.90 6.87 1.83
N LEU A 144 -2.23 5.59 2.00
CA LEU A 144 -3.50 5.01 1.56
C LEU A 144 -4.69 5.64 2.27
N PHE A 145 -4.61 5.85 3.59
CA PHE A 145 -5.65 6.56 4.32
C PHE A 145 -5.93 7.95 3.71
N LYS A 146 -4.88 8.71 3.38
CA LYS A 146 -5.02 10.01 2.72
C LYS A 146 -5.61 9.88 1.31
N GLN A 147 -5.21 8.87 0.55
CA GLN A 147 -5.75 8.61 -0.79
C GLN A 147 -7.24 8.24 -0.75
N VAL A 148 -7.65 7.37 0.19
CA VAL A 148 -9.06 7.01 0.42
C VAL A 148 -9.87 8.26 0.74
N LYS A 149 -9.41 9.09 1.68
CA LYS A 149 -10.09 10.35 2.04
C LYS A 149 -10.22 11.30 0.86
N SER A 150 -9.20 11.37 0.01
CA SER A 150 -9.27 12.16 -1.23
C SER A 150 -10.33 11.62 -2.20
N ALA A 151 -10.44 10.29 -2.36
CA ALA A 151 -11.44 9.67 -3.22
C ALA A 151 -12.87 9.83 -2.66
N GLU A 152 -13.04 9.72 -1.34
CA GLU A 152 -14.30 10.01 -0.64
C GLU A 152 -14.75 11.46 -0.85
N ASN A 153 -13.86 12.43 -0.63
CA ASN A 153 -14.17 13.84 -0.85
C ASN A 153 -14.57 14.11 -2.30
N LYS A 154 -13.87 13.50 -3.26
CA LYS A 154 -14.20 13.60 -4.68
C LYS A 154 -15.57 13.03 -4.99
N PHE A 155 -15.91 11.88 -4.39
CA PHE A 155 -17.24 11.28 -4.55
C PHE A 155 -18.34 12.19 -3.99
N LEU A 156 -18.11 12.81 -2.83
CA LEU A 156 -19.05 13.75 -2.22
C LEU A 156 -19.22 15.03 -3.05
N SER A 157 -18.16 15.55 -3.67
CA SER A 157 -18.21 16.80 -4.44
C SER A 157 -18.69 16.64 -5.89
N GLU A 158 -18.30 15.55 -6.56
CA GLU A 158 -18.58 15.33 -7.99
C GLU A 158 -19.73 14.36 -8.24
N GLY A 159 -20.15 13.59 -7.23
CA GLY A 159 -21.13 12.53 -7.37
C GLY A 159 -20.58 11.26 -8.06
N GLY A 160 -21.44 10.25 -8.21
CA GLY A 160 -21.08 9.01 -8.88
C GLY A 160 -21.13 9.10 -10.40
N TYR A 161 -20.38 8.24 -11.11
CA TYR A 161 -20.46 8.17 -12.58
C TYR A 161 -21.88 7.83 -13.07
N THR A 162 -22.55 6.85 -12.45
CA THR A 162 -23.93 6.48 -12.80
C THR A 162 -24.90 7.64 -12.58
N GLU A 163 -24.74 8.37 -11.48
CA GLU A 163 -25.54 9.56 -11.17
C GLU A 163 -25.32 10.66 -12.22
N ASN A 164 -24.07 10.91 -12.59
CA ASN A 164 -23.71 11.90 -13.60
C ASN A 164 -24.17 11.51 -15.01
N LEU A 165 -24.09 10.23 -15.37
CA LEU A 165 -24.67 9.70 -16.61
C LEU A 165 -26.19 9.87 -16.63
N PHE A 166 -26.86 9.60 -15.52
CA PHE A 166 -28.29 9.79 -15.41
C PHE A 166 -28.68 11.26 -15.60
N LYS A 167 -27.99 12.21 -14.95
CA LYS A 167 -28.17 13.66 -15.15
C LYS A 167 -27.95 14.06 -16.62
N LYS A 168 -26.88 13.59 -17.25
CA LYS A 168 -26.60 13.85 -18.69
C LYS A 168 -27.71 13.32 -19.60
N ARG A 169 -28.23 12.12 -19.33
CA ARG A 169 -29.33 11.52 -20.09
C ARG A 169 -30.61 12.34 -20.00
N LEU A 170 -30.97 12.83 -18.80
CA LEU A 170 -32.14 13.69 -18.61
C LEU A 170 -32.00 15.01 -19.37
N ASN A 171 -30.84 15.67 -19.28
CA ASN A 171 -30.57 16.92 -20.00
C ASN A 171 -30.60 16.74 -21.52
N PHE A 172 -30.14 15.58 -22.03
CA PHE A 172 -30.21 15.27 -23.47
C PHE A 172 -31.65 15.16 -23.96
N ARG A 173 -32.54 14.51 -23.18
CA ARG A 173 -33.97 14.40 -23.51
C ARG A 173 -34.67 15.76 -23.54
N GLN A 174 -34.46 16.57 -22.50
CA GLN A 174 -35.05 17.91 -22.44
C GLN A 174 -34.65 18.82 -23.61
N LYS A 175 -33.46 18.63 -24.19
CA LYS A 175 -33.00 19.38 -25.37
C LYS A 175 -33.57 18.89 -26.71
N GLN A 176 -34.17 17.70 -26.75
CA GLN A 176 -34.80 17.17 -27.96
C GLN A 176 -36.31 17.46 -28.04
N ASP A 177 -36.92 17.83 -26.91
CA ASP A 177 -38.33 18.20 -26.82
C ASP A 177 -38.58 19.70 -27.11
N TYR A 178 -37.55 20.43 -27.58
CA TYR A 178 -37.59 21.81 -28.10
C TYR A 178 -37.01 21.85 -29.52
#